data_AF-A0A1I4XY94-F1
#
_entry.id   AF-A0A1I4XY94-F1
#
_cell.length_a   1.000
_cell.length_b   1.000
_cell.length_c   1.000
_cell.angle_alpha   90.00
_cell.angle_beta   90.00
_cell.angle_gamma   90.00
#
_symmetry.space_group_name_H-M   'P 1'
#
loop_
_entity.id
_entity.type
_entity.pdbx_description
1 polymer ?
#
loop_
_entity_poly.entity_id
_entity_poly.type
_entity_poly.pdbx_seq_one_letter_code
_entity_poly.pdbx_strand_id
1 'polypeptide(L)'
;MDTITKHNTIPEPSDGLLDLTELVCPGCWDPVVDGPPPGWPARAGRAPDFSHPDGSVLCPDEYGRIGEPIEADGLRYGLTDTGATASLDEARWSQ
;
A
#
# COMPACT_ATOMS: atom_id res chain seq x y z
N MET A 1 37.36 26.19 -11.78
CA MET A 1 36.93 25.96 -13.17
C MET A 1 36.89 24.45 -13.38
N ASP A 2 36.12 23.70 -12.58
CA ASP A 2 34.68 23.41 -12.75
C ASP A 2 34.47 22.66 -14.09
N THR A 3 34.12 21.38 -14.12
CA THR A 3 32.78 20.92 -13.75
C THR A 3 32.76 19.45 -13.33
N ILE A 4 32.24 19.20 -12.12
CA ILE A 4 31.81 17.88 -11.66
C ILE A 4 30.55 17.53 -12.45
N THR A 5 30.64 16.54 -13.35
CA THR A 5 29.47 15.90 -13.96
C THR A 5 28.68 15.23 -12.85
N LYS A 6 27.68 15.94 -12.31
CA LYS A 6 26.63 15.38 -11.48
C LYS A 6 25.90 14.34 -12.34
N HIS A 7 26.17 13.07 -12.08
CA HIS A 7 25.31 11.98 -12.51
C HIS A 7 23.99 12.16 -11.78
N ASN A 8 23.05 12.86 -12.42
CA ASN A 8 21.69 12.99 -11.96
C ASN A 8 20.98 11.68 -12.33
N THR A 9 21.29 10.61 -11.60
CA THR A 9 20.53 9.37 -11.68
C THR A 9 19.16 9.66 -11.08
N ILE A 10 18.22 10.02 -11.93
CA ILE A 10 16.80 9.95 -11.61
C ILE A 10 16.56 8.47 -11.29
N PRO A 11 16.13 8.09 -10.07
CA PRO A 11 15.69 6.71 -9.86
C PRO A 11 14.50 6.52 -10.80
N GLU A 12 14.68 5.65 -11.80
CA GLU A 12 13.58 5.25 -12.66
C GLU A 12 12.46 4.71 -11.76
N PRO A 13 11.20 5.09 -11.97
CA PRO A 13 10.11 4.46 -11.23
C PRO A 13 10.15 2.98 -11.61
N SER A 14 10.51 2.13 -10.63
CA SER A 14 10.52 0.68 -10.81
C SER A 14 9.18 0.26 -11.41
N ASP A 15 9.25 -0.28 -12.63
CA ASP A 15 8.13 -0.74 -13.43
C ASP A 15 7.34 -1.80 -12.65
N GLY A 16 6.22 -1.40 -12.01
CA GLY A 16 5.14 -2.26 -11.53
C GLY A 16 5.48 -3.34 -10.50
N LEU A 17 6.68 -3.36 -9.92
CA LEU A 17 7.05 -4.31 -8.89
C LEU A 17 6.54 -3.79 -7.54
N LEU A 18 5.40 -4.32 -7.08
CA LEU A 18 4.85 -4.04 -5.75
C LEU A 18 5.96 -4.25 -4.71
N ASP A 19 6.33 -3.19 -4.00
CA ASP A 19 7.28 -3.30 -2.91
C ASP A 19 6.57 -4.02 -1.76
N LEU A 20 7.08 -5.19 -1.36
CA LEU A 20 6.54 -5.94 -0.23
C LEU A 20 6.50 -5.11 1.05
N THR A 21 7.37 -4.11 1.18
CA THR A 21 7.37 -3.19 2.33
C THR A 21 6.20 -2.22 2.32
N GLU A 22 5.52 -2.07 1.20
CA GLU A 22 4.32 -1.25 1.04
C GLU A 22 3.03 -2.09 1.11
N LEU A 23 3.12 -3.41 1.25
CA LEU A 23 1.96 -4.29 1.38
C LEU A 23 1.51 -4.45 2.84
N VAL A 24 0.21 -4.26 3.07
CA VAL A 24 -0.41 -4.33 4.39
C VAL A 24 -1.66 -5.19 4.40
N CYS A 25 -2.00 -5.70 5.58
CA CYS A 25 -3.23 -6.43 5.82
C CYS A 25 -4.44 -5.47 5.73
N PRO A 26 -5.49 -5.80 4.95
CA PRO A 26 -6.66 -4.92 4.81
C PRO A 26 -7.49 -4.76 6.09
N GLY A 27 -7.36 -5.68 7.05
CA GLY A 27 -8.14 -5.63 8.30
C GLY A 27 -7.50 -4.83 9.43
N CYS A 28 -6.17 -4.96 9.62
CA CYS A 28 -5.47 -4.29 10.72
C CYS A 28 -4.37 -3.31 10.28
N TRP A 29 -4.10 -3.21 8.98
CA TRP A 29 -3.07 -2.33 8.40
C TRP A 29 -1.63 -2.65 8.83
N ASP A 30 -1.39 -3.79 9.47
CA ASP A 30 -0.04 -4.29 9.73
C ASP A 30 0.66 -4.76 8.44
N PRO A 31 2.00 -4.67 8.38
CA PRO A 31 2.78 -5.19 7.28
C PRO A 31 2.58 -6.71 7.13
N VAL A 32 2.73 -7.19 5.90
CA VAL A 32 2.64 -8.63 5.57
C VAL A 32 4.02 -9.21 5.28
N VAL A 33 4.11 -10.55 5.26
CA VAL A 33 5.26 -11.29 4.77
C VAL A 33 4.89 -12.12 3.55
N ASP A 34 5.81 -12.20 2.58
CA ASP A 34 5.71 -13.09 1.41
C ASP A 34 5.99 -14.53 1.84
N GLY A 35 4.91 -15.25 2.11
CA GLY A 35 4.98 -16.62 2.58
C GLY A 35 3.69 -17.06 3.27
N PRO A 36 3.34 -18.36 3.17
CA PRO A 36 2.19 -18.91 3.84
C PRO A 36 2.41 -18.95 5.36
N PRO A 37 1.32 -18.93 6.15
CA PRO A 37 1.41 -19.13 7.59
C PRO A 37 2.02 -20.51 7.90
N PRO A 38 2.94 -20.59 8.88
CA PRO A 38 3.58 -21.84 9.26
C PRO A 38 2.57 -22.89 9.71
N GLY A 39 2.76 -24.13 9.26
CA GLY A 39 1.89 -25.24 9.65
C GLY A 39 0.52 -25.26 8.96
N TRP A 40 0.37 -24.58 7.83
CA TRP A 40 -0.87 -24.59 7.05
C TRP A 40 -1.39 -26.03 6.81
N PRO A 41 -2.60 -26.36 7.27
CA PRO A 41 -3.08 -27.73 7.23
C PRO A 41 -3.44 -28.12 5.80
N ALA A 42 -2.94 -29.25 5.32
CA ALA A 42 -3.22 -29.74 3.96
C ALA A 42 -4.72 -29.87 3.63
N ARG A 43 -5.56 -30.13 4.65
CA ARG A 43 -7.02 -30.19 4.52
C ARG A 43 -7.70 -28.84 4.28
N ALA A 44 -7.04 -27.71 4.57
CA ALA A 44 -7.57 -26.37 4.34
C ALA A 44 -7.38 -25.91 2.88
N GLY A 45 -6.80 -26.75 2.03
CA GLY A 45 -6.57 -26.42 0.63
C GLY A 45 -5.33 -25.55 0.44
N ARG A 46 -5.35 -24.72 -0.61
CA ARG A 46 -4.21 -23.86 -0.98
C ARG A 46 -3.90 -22.87 0.15
N ALA A 47 -2.63 -22.79 0.53
CA ALA A 47 -2.18 -21.78 1.49
C ALA A 47 -2.23 -20.38 0.85
N PRO A 48 -2.55 -19.33 1.63
CA PRO A 48 -2.41 -17.97 1.15
C PRO A 48 -0.92 -17.67 0.87
N ASP A 49 -0.65 -16.84 -0.12
CA ASP A 49 0.71 -16.44 -0.46
C ASP A 49 1.30 -15.45 0.56
N PHE A 50 0.45 -14.78 1.34
CA PHE A 50 0.84 -13.81 2.36
C PHE A 50 0.31 -14.17 3.74
N SER A 51 1.06 -13.78 4.77
CA SER A 51 0.69 -13.94 6.17
C SER A 51 1.16 -12.75 7.01
N HIS A 52 0.72 -12.70 8.26
CA HIS A 52 1.26 -11.75 9.22
C HIS A 52 2.65 -12.18 9.72
N PRO A 53 3.47 -11.22 10.21
CA PRO A 53 4.77 -11.53 10.80
C PRO A 53 4.74 -12.51 11.97
N ASP A 54 3.60 -12.60 12.69
CA ASP A 54 3.41 -13.59 13.76
C ASP A 54 3.08 -15.01 13.25
N GLY A 55 2.93 -15.17 11.93
CA GLY A 55 2.57 -16.43 11.28
C GLY A 55 1.07 -16.70 11.23
N SER A 56 0.23 -15.74 11.60
CA SER A 56 -1.22 -15.83 11.41
C SER A 56 -1.62 -15.50 9.97
N VAL A 57 -2.80 -15.97 9.53
CA VAL A 57 -3.41 -15.51 8.28
C VAL A 57 -3.79 -14.04 8.37
N LEU A 58 -3.86 -13.34 7.23
CA LEU A 58 -4.38 -11.98 7.19
C LEU A 58 -5.79 -11.91 7.80
N CYS A 59 -6.10 -10.78 8.42
CA CYS A 59 -7.41 -10.54 9.01
C CYS A 59 -8.54 -10.80 7.98
N PRO A 60 -9.53 -11.66 8.31
CA PRO A 60 -10.64 -11.94 7.41
C PRO A 60 -11.56 -10.72 7.24
N ASP A 61 -12.26 -10.67 6.11
CA ASP A 61 -13.35 -9.72 5.87
C ASP A 61 -14.60 -10.02 6.74
N GLU A 62 -15.63 -9.19 6.60
CA GLU A 62 -16.92 -9.37 7.29
C GLU A 62 -17.61 -10.73 6.99
N TYR A 63 -17.23 -11.39 5.90
CA TYR A 63 -17.72 -12.70 5.47
C TYR A 63 -16.80 -13.85 5.89
N GLY A 64 -15.72 -13.58 6.63
CA GLY A 64 -14.75 -14.58 7.07
C GLY A 64 -13.71 -14.97 6.01
N ARG A 65 -13.60 -14.24 4.90
CA ARG A 65 -12.68 -14.54 3.79
C ARG A 65 -11.34 -13.86 4.01
N ILE A 66 -10.26 -14.59 3.78
CA ILE A 66 -8.90 -14.04 3.79
C ILE A 66 -8.69 -13.32 2.46
N GLY A 67 -8.56 -12.00 2.51
CA GLY A 67 -8.28 -11.16 1.34
C GLY A 67 -6.80 -11.17 0.96
N GLU A 68 -6.48 -10.55 -0.17
CA GLU A 68 -5.11 -10.27 -0.60
C GLU A 68 -4.58 -9.01 0.11
N PRO A 69 -3.26 -8.88 0.32
CA PRO A 69 -2.68 -7.66 0.86
C PRO A 69 -2.94 -6.48 -0.08
N ILE A 70 -2.99 -5.27 0.48
CA ILE A 70 -3.19 -4.02 -0.25
C ILE A 70 -1.97 -3.13 -0.12
N GLU A 71 -1.73 -2.27 -1.10
CA GLU A 71 -0.70 -1.24 -1.01
C GLU A 71 -1.10 -0.16 -0.01
N ALA A 72 -0.24 0.14 0.96
CA ALA A 72 -0.40 1.22 1.92
C ALA A 72 -0.46 2.60 1.25
N ASP A 73 0.13 2.73 0.05
CA ASP A 73 0.17 3.98 -0.73
C ASP A 73 -1.06 4.21 -1.63
N GLY A 74 -1.99 3.26 -1.71
CA GLY A 74 -3.17 3.30 -2.60
C GLY A 74 -4.15 4.46 -2.40
N LEU A 75 -3.87 5.41 -1.49
CA LEU A 75 -4.64 6.64 -1.27
C LEU A 75 -3.88 7.93 -1.60
N ARG A 76 -2.62 7.90 -2.05
CA ARG A 76 -1.87 9.15 -2.31
C ARG A 76 -2.17 9.82 -3.65
N TYR A 77 -2.85 9.14 -4.57
CA TYR A 77 -3.21 9.70 -5.88
C TYR A 77 -4.64 10.26 -5.96
N GLY A 78 -5.28 10.55 -4.82
CA GLY A 78 -6.58 11.23 -4.75
C GLY A 78 -6.53 12.74 -4.46
N LEU A 79 -5.34 13.33 -4.32
CA LEU A 79 -5.17 14.75 -4.01
C LEU A 79 -4.26 15.46 -5.02
N THR A 80 -4.39 15.14 -6.31
CA THR A 80 -3.76 15.96 -7.36
C THR A 80 -4.60 17.22 -7.58
N ASP A 81 -4.19 18.30 -6.92
CA ASP A 81 -4.32 19.74 -7.26
C ASP A 81 -5.73 20.35 -7.53
N THR A 82 -6.70 19.60 -8.03
CA THR A 82 -8.08 20.08 -8.28
C THR A 82 -8.87 20.30 -6.98
N GLY A 83 -8.48 19.64 -5.88
CA GLY A 83 -9.14 19.78 -4.57
C GLY A 83 -8.77 21.07 -3.82
N ALA A 84 -7.68 21.76 -4.21
CA ALA A 84 -7.22 22.96 -3.51
C ALA A 84 -7.99 24.23 -3.92
N THR A 85 -8.67 24.23 -5.06
CA THR A 85 -9.41 25.41 -5.56
C THR A 85 -10.87 25.47 -5.09
N ALA A 86 -11.40 24.41 -4.46
CA ALA A 86 -12.81 24.36 -4.05
C ALA A 86 -13.10 25.02 -2.68
N SER A 87 -12.07 25.42 -1.90
CA SER A 87 -12.27 25.95 -0.55
C SER A 87 -12.03 27.45 -0.38
N LEU A 88 -11.78 28.21 -1.46
CA LEU A 88 -11.48 29.65 -1.39
C LEU A 88 -12.52 30.56 -2.08
N ASP A 89 -13.74 30.06 -2.38
CA ASP A 89 -14.84 30.89 -2.91
C ASP A 89 -15.94 31.21 -1.87
N GLU A 90 -15.81 30.80 -0.60
CA GLU A 90 -16.86 31.04 0.41
C GLU A 90 -16.49 32.17 1.40
N ALA A 91 -15.82 33.23 0.94
CA ALA A 91 -15.54 34.43 1.77
C ALA A 91 -15.94 35.75 1.08
N ARG A 92 -16.81 35.70 0.07
CA ARG A 92 -17.44 36.88 -0.55
C ARG A 92 -18.78 37.24 0.10
N TRP A 93 -18.77 37.53 1.40
CA TRP A 93 -19.85 38.31 2.00
C TRP A 93 -19.30 39.68 2.35
N SER A 94 -19.31 40.54 1.33
CA SER A 94 -19.27 41.98 1.49
C SER A 94 -20.56 42.47 2.15
N GLN A 95 -20.35 43.39 3.09
CA GLN A 95 -21.21 44.54 3.45
C GLN A 95 -22.49 44.28 4.23
#